data_AF-X1AAX2-F1
#
_entry.id   AF-X1AAX2-F1
#
_cell.length_a   1.000
_cell.length_b   1.000
_cell.length_c   1.000
_cell.angle_alpha   90.00
_cell.angle_beta   90.00
_cell.angle_gamma   90.00
#
_symmetry.space_group_name_H-M   'P 1'
#
loop_
_entity.id
_entity.type
_entity.pdbx_description
1 polymer ?
#
loop_
_entity_poly.entity_id
_entity_poly.type
_entity_poly.pdbx_seq_one_letter_code
_entity_poly.pdbx_strand_id
1 'polypeptide(L)'
;MPYVSNKQIIADILRSDSIEPLKSEYDIEDVMIIVNDMNDKVSFLEGLKKKRVKDIKQELDMYDQQLAKLEKVIIKTLESVNKKSLKFPGVGGVSLATRKGKWVVKNEGDLLDVLKSTDEEAHKRVVSSKPVIDKKALDDILDNWEKVDMIPDCVKHEGATKHIKFRFEKSADVDSDKDDDRSFPVEL
;
A
#
# COMPACT_ATOMS: atom_id res chain seq x y z
N MET A 1 -47.45 18.40 -7.35
CA MET A 1 -46.07 18.81 -7.62
C MET A 1 -45.38 17.66 -8.36
N PRO A 2 -44.67 17.90 -9.46
CA PRO A 2 -43.99 16.84 -10.19
C PRO A 2 -42.80 16.32 -9.37
N TYR A 3 -42.74 15.00 -9.16
CA TYR A 3 -41.57 14.31 -8.62
C TYR A 3 -40.44 14.43 -9.65
N VAL A 4 -39.49 15.33 -9.41
CA VAL A 4 -38.19 15.28 -10.11
C VAL A 4 -37.50 14.03 -9.58
N SER A 5 -37.10 13.12 -10.47
CA SER A 5 -36.41 11.89 -10.07
C SER A 5 -35.14 12.24 -9.28
N ASN A 6 -35.02 11.72 -8.05
CA ASN A 6 -33.92 12.00 -7.11
C ASN A 6 -32.52 11.76 -7.73
N LYS A 7 -32.42 10.93 -8.79
CA LYS A 7 -31.19 10.69 -9.55
C LYS A 7 -30.68 11.91 -10.33
N GLN A 8 -31.56 12.79 -10.80
CA GLN A 8 -31.17 13.97 -11.57
C GLN A 8 -30.50 15.01 -10.67
N ILE A 9 -31.05 15.22 -9.47
CA ILE A 9 -30.51 16.15 -8.47
C ILE A 9 -29.10 15.75 -8.04
N ILE A 10 -28.85 14.46 -7.84
CA ILE A 10 -27.54 13.96 -7.42
C ILE A 10 -26.53 14.00 -8.57
N ALA A 11 -26.97 13.73 -9.82
CA ALA A 11 -26.12 13.91 -11.00
C ALA A 11 -25.69 15.37 -11.20
N ASP A 12 -26.56 16.33 -10.89
CA ASP A 12 -26.26 17.76 -10.96
C ASP A 12 -25.30 18.17 -9.83
N ILE A 13 -25.47 17.65 -8.60
CA ILE A 13 -24.52 17.84 -7.49
C ILE A 13 -23.12 17.31 -7.85
N LEU A 14 -23.02 16.12 -8.44
CA LEU A 14 -21.73 15.51 -8.82
C LEU A 14 -21.01 16.22 -9.97
N ARG A 15 -21.73 17.06 -10.74
CA ARG A 15 -21.17 17.85 -11.86
C ARG A 15 -20.93 19.31 -11.49
N SER A 16 -21.45 19.75 -10.35
CA SER A 16 -21.29 21.10 -9.84
C SER A 16 -20.01 21.20 -9.02
N ASP A 17 -19.29 22.31 -9.18
CA ASP A 17 -18.18 22.67 -8.28
C ASP A 17 -18.68 23.30 -6.96
N SER A 18 -19.99 23.57 -6.84
CA SER A 18 -20.61 24.12 -5.62
C SER A 18 -21.26 23.03 -4.76
N ILE A 19 -21.02 23.10 -3.45
CA ILE A 19 -21.66 22.25 -2.44
C ILE A 19 -22.83 23.03 -1.85
N GLU A 20 -24.05 22.67 -2.26
CA GLU A 20 -25.28 23.26 -1.73
C GLU A 20 -25.95 22.31 -0.73
N PRO A 21 -26.61 22.85 0.33
CA PRO A 21 -27.35 22.02 1.26
C PRO A 21 -28.53 21.32 0.58
N LEU A 22 -28.77 20.07 0.96
CA LEU A 22 -29.94 19.32 0.50
C LEU A 22 -31.23 19.96 1.02
N LYS A 23 -32.34 19.77 0.30
CA LYS A 23 -33.61 20.44 0.60
C LYS A 23 -34.41 19.72 1.68
N SER A 24 -34.14 18.43 1.88
CA SER A 24 -34.84 17.56 2.82
C SER A 24 -33.87 16.60 3.52
N GLU A 25 -34.18 16.20 4.74
CA GLU A 25 -33.47 15.12 5.45
C GLU A 25 -33.63 13.77 4.74
N TYR A 26 -34.74 13.56 4.04
CA TYR A 26 -34.97 12.35 3.23
C TYR A 26 -34.05 12.30 2.00
N ASP A 27 -33.57 13.45 1.49
CA ASP A 27 -32.60 13.47 0.38
C ASP A 27 -31.23 12.93 0.83
N ILE A 28 -30.95 12.92 2.15
CA ILE A 28 -29.73 12.33 2.71
C ILE A 28 -29.74 10.81 2.50
N GLU A 29 -30.91 10.18 2.59
CA GLU A 29 -31.05 8.73 2.37
C GLU A 29 -30.63 8.34 0.94
N ASP A 30 -31.10 9.09 -0.07
CA ASP A 30 -30.74 8.86 -1.47
C ASP A 30 -29.23 9.06 -1.72
N VAL A 31 -28.64 10.08 -1.08
CA VAL A 31 -27.19 10.31 -1.15
C VAL A 31 -26.43 9.17 -0.44
N MET A 32 -26.92 8.67 0.68
CA MET A 32 -26.31 7.55 1.40
C MET A 32 -26.34 6.25 0.58
N ILE A 33 -27.43 5.97 -0.15
CA ILE A 33 -27.51 4.82 -1.07
C ILE A 33 -26.42 4.93 -2.14
N ILE A 34 -26.28 6.10 -2.77
CA ILE A 34 -25.27 6.31 -3.81
C ILE A 34 -23.85 6.25 -3.26
N VAL A 35 -23.61 6.78 -2.05
CA VAL A 35 -22.31 6.64 -1.36
C VAL A 35 -22.00 5.17 -1.10
N ASN A 36 -23.00 4.36 -0.72
CA ASN A 36 -22.81 2.93 -0.55
C ASN A 36 -22.47 2.23 -1.88
N ASP A 37 -23.22 2.49 -2.95
CA ASP A 37 -22.95 1.95 -4.29
C ASP A 37 -21.54 2.32 -4.80
N MET A 38 -21.10 3.55 -4.54
CA MET A 38 -19.75 4.01 -4.87
C MET A 38 -18.69 3.27 -4.04
N ASN A 39 -18.91 3.06 -2.74
CA ASN A 39 -18.00 2.29 -1.88
C ASN A 39 -17.88 0.83 -2.34
N ASP A 40 -18.98 0.21 -2.74
CA ASP A 40 -18.98 -1.15 -3.29
C ASP A 40 -18.22 -1.21 -4.62
N LYS A 41 -18.40 -0.20 -5.48
CA LYS A 41 -17.67 -0.10 -6.73
C LYS A 41 -16.17 0.10 -6.51
N VAL A 42 -15.78 0.94 -5.55
CA VAL A 42 -14.38 1.15 -5.15
C VAL A 42 -13.79 -0.17 -4.64
N SER A 43 -14.48 -0.86 -3.74
CA SER A 43 -14.04 -2.15 -3.18
C SER A 43 -13.85 -3.21 -4.26
N PHE A 44 -14.77 -3.30 -5.22
CA PHE A 44 -14.66 -4.17 -6.38
C PHE A 44 -13.42 -3.86 -7.24
N LEU A 45 -13.18 -2.57 -7.53
CA LEU A 45 -12.03 -2.12 -8.32
C LEU A 45 -10.70 -2.37 -7.59
N GLU A 46 -10.65 -2.18 -6.27
CA GLU A 46 -9.49 -2.51 -5.44
C GLU A 46 -9.22 -4.01 -5.43
N GLY A 47 -10.26 -4.85 -5.33
CA GLY A 47 -10.15 -6.31 -5.43
C GLY A 47 -9.57 -6.73 -6.79
N LEU A 48 -10.07 -6.16 -7.88
CA LEU A 48 -9.59 -6.43 -9.24
C LEU A 48 -8.14 -5.98 -9.44
N LYS A 49 -7.77 -4.81 -8.93
CA LYS A 49 -6.38 -4.33 -8.90
C LYS A 49 -5.48 -5.29 -8.14
N LYS A 50 -5.89 -5.71 -6.94
CA LYS A 50 -5.13 -6.65 -6.11
C LYS A 50 -4.93 -8.00 -6.82
N LYS A 51 -5.96 -8.52 -7.49
CA LYS A 51 -5.86 -9.75 -8.29
C LYS A 51 -4.84 -9.61 -9.41
N ARG A 52 -4.96 -8.57 -10.25
CA ARG A 52 -4.02 -8.34 -11.36
C ARG A 52 -2.58 -8.15 -10.90
N VAL A 53 -2.37 -7.38 -9.84
CA VAL A 53 -1.02 -7.17 -9.25
C VAL A 53 -0.46 -8.49 -8.72
N LYS A 54 -1.29 -9.33 -8.11
CA LYS A 54 -0.86 -10.65 -7.63
C LYS A 54 -0.42 -11.54 -8.79
N ASP A 55 -1.19 -11.60 -9.86
CA ASP A 55 -0.88 -12.44 -11.03
C ASP A 55 0.42 -11.99 -11.69
N ILE A 56 0.58 -10.68 -11.92
CA ILE A 56 1.82 -10.08 -12.45
C ILE A 56 3.02 -10.39 -11.54
N LYS A 57 2.83 -10.29 -10.21
CA LYS A 57 3.90 -10.58 -9.25
C LYS A 57 4.31 -12.05 -9.28
N GLN A 58 3.36 -12.97 -9.40
CA GLN A 58 3.65 -14.39 -9.54
C GLN A 58 4.44 -14.70 -10.82
N GLU A 59 4.09 -14.05 -11.93
CA GLU A 59 4.81 -14.20 -13.19
C GLU A 59 6.23 -13.63 -13.10
N LEU A 60 6.40 -12.46 -12.49
CA LEU A 60 7.73 -11.88 -12.21
C LEU A 60 8.57 -12.82 -11.32
N ASP A 61 7.99 -13.33 -10.23
CA ASP A 61 8.68 -14.26 -9.32
C ASP A 61 9.10 -15.54 -10.07
N MET A 62 8.29 -16.04 -11.00
CA MET A 62 8.63 -17.18 -11.85
C MET A 62 9.82 -16.86 -12.76
N TYR A 63 9.80 -15.72 -13.46
CA TYR A 63 10.91 -15.31 -14.33
C TYR A 63 12.20 -15.05 -13.55
N ASP A 64 12.12 -14.42 -12.38
CA ASP A 64 13.27 -14.21 -11.49
C ASP A 64 13.89 -15.55 -11.05
N GLN A 65 13.06 -16.55 -10.71
CA GLN A 65 13.55 -17.90 -10.39
C GLN A 65 14.21 -18.58 -11.60
N GLN A 66 13.65 -18.42 -12.79
CA GLN A 66 14.24 -18.97 -14.02
C GLN A 66 15.57 -18.30 -14.35
N LEU A 67 15.65 -16.96 -14.28
CA LEU A 67 16.89 -16.21 -14.46
C LEU A 67 17.96 -16.66 -13.45
N ALA A 68 17.62 -16.75 -12.16
CA ALA A 68 18.55 -17.22 -11.14
C ALA A 68 19.04 -18.66 -11.39
N LYS A 69 18.19 -19.54 -11.94
CA LYS A 69 18.61 -20.90 -12.36
C LYS A 69 19.58 -20.83 -13.53
N LEU A 70 19.31 -20.02 -14.55
CA LEU A 70 20.17 -19.84 -15.72
C LEU A 70 21.52 -19.21 -15.35
N GLU A 71 21.53 -18.20 -14.49
CA GLU A 71 22.76 -17.61 -13.96
C GLU A 71 23.63 -18.66 -13.25
N LYS A 72 23.02 -19.51 -12.42
CA LYS A 72 23.75 -20.63 -11.76
C LYS A 72 24.32 -21.62 -12.77
N VAL A 73 23.59 -21.93 -13.84
CA VAL A 73 24.11 -22.78 -14.93
C VAL A 73 25.33 -22.11 -15.57
N ILE A 74 25.22 -20.82 -15.93
CA ILE A 74 26.32 -20.07 -16.55
C ILE A 74 27.55 -20.02 -15.63
N ILE A 75 27.37 -19.78 -14.33
CA ILE A 75 28.46 -19.78 -13.34
C ILE A 75 29.14 -21.15 -13.31
N LYS A 76 28.37 -22.24 -13.13
CA LYS A 76 28.91 -23.60 -13.11
C LYS A 76 29.62 -23.98 -14.40
N THR A 77 29.12 -23.52 -15.55
CA THR A 77 29.77 -23.73 -16.84
C THR A 77 31.09 -22.97 -16.93
N LEU A 78 31.14 -21.69 -16.53
CA LEU A 78 32.37 -20.90 -16.52
C LEU A 78 33.43 -21.52 -15.59
N GLU A 79 33.01 -22.03 -14.43
CA GLU A 79 33.87 -22.77 -13.50
C GLU A 79 34.38 -24.08 -14.13
N SER A 80 33.52 -24.86 -14.80
CA SER A 80 33.93 -26.13 -15.41
C SER A 80 34.88 -25.96 -16.60
N VAL A 81 34.74 -24.87 -17.35
CA VAL A 81 35.68 -24.52 -18.44
C VAL A 81 36.87 -23.68 -17.96
N ASN A 82 36.98 -23.41 -16.66
CA ASN A 82 38.02 -22.60 -16.02
C ASN A 82 38.24 -21.22 -16.70
N LYS A 83 37.17 -20.54 -17.08
CA LYS A 83 37.21 -19.19 -17.69
C LYS A 83 36.53 -18.18 -16.79
N LYS A 84 37.18 -17.03 -16.58
CA LYS A 84 36.61 -15.91 -15.80
C LYS A 84 35.63 -15.05 -16.60
N SER A 85 35.72 -15.05 -17.92
CA SER A 85 34.82 -14.29 -18.79
C SER A 85 34.72 -14.89 -20.19
N LEU A 86 33.59 -14.66 -20.85
CA LEU A 86 33.30 -15.02 -22.24
C LEU A 86 32.55 -13.87 -22.92
N LYS A 87 32.80 -13.68 -24.22
CA LYS A 87 32.06 -12.73 -25.06
C LYS A 87 31.49 -13.48 -26.26
N PHE A 88 30.25 -13.15 -26.59
CA PHE A 88 29.48 -13.73 -27.68
C PHE A 88 29.01 -12.58 -28.59
N PRO A 89 29.51 -12.48 -29.84
CA PRO A 89 29.08 -11.47 -30.78
C PRO A 89 27.55 -11.50 -30.99
N GLY A 90 26.90 -10.34 -30.92
CA GLY A 90 25.44 -10.21 -31.10
C GLY A 90 24.57 -10.61 -29.89
N VAL A 91 25.15 -11.18 -28.83
CA VAL A 91 24.41 -11.60 -27.62
C VAL A 91 24.87 -10.82 -26.38
N GLY A 92 26.17 -10.70 -26.15
CA GLY A 92 26.72 -10.02 -24.98
C GLY A 92 27.95 -10.71 -24.40
N GLY A 93 28.33 -10.33 -23.17
CA GLY A 93 29.44 -10.95 -22.46
C GLY A 93 29.07 -11.30 -21.02
N VAL A 94 29.68 -12.34 -20.49
CA VAL A 94 29.54 -12.75 -19.10
C VAL A 94 30.92 -12.74 -18.45
N SER A 95 31.00 -12.20 -17.24
CA SER A 95 32.19 -12.27 -16.40
C SER A 95 31.80 -12.63 -14.97
N LEU A 96 32.64 -13.45 -14.32
CA LEU A 96 32.51 -13.74 -12.90
C LEU A 96 33.11 -12.59 -12.10
N ALA A 97 32.30 -11.99 -11.23
CA ALA A 97 32.74 -10.96 -10.29
C ALA A 97 32.51 -11.43 -8.85
N THR A 98 33.56 -11.40 -8.05
CA THR A 98 33.46 -11.71 -6.62
C THR A 98 33.13 -10.43 -5.86
N ARG A 99 31.92 -10.34 -5.29
CA ARG A 99 31.58 -9.24 -4.37
C ARG A 99 32.11 -9.58 -2.97
N LYS A 100 32.63 -8.56 -2.27
CA LYS A 100 32.92 -8.67 -0.83
C LYS A 100 31.61 -9.05 -0.11
N GLY A 101 31.68 -10.00 0.81
CA GLY A 101 30.50 -10.53 1.51
C GLY A 101 29.68 -9.40 2.15
N LYS A 102 28.36 -9.59 2.20
CA LYS A 102 27.43 -8.68 2.89
C LYS A 102 27.14 -9.22 4.27
N TRP A 103 27.26 -8.38 5.30
CA TRP A 103 26.77 -8.71 6.63
C TRP A 103 25.25 -8.57 6.67
N VAL A 104 24.58 -9.61 7.17
CA VAL A 104 23.13 -9.61 7.38
C VAL A 104 22.88 -9.54 8.88
N VAL A 105 22.24 -8.48 9.33
CA VAL A 105 21.84 -8.32 10.74
C VAL A 105 20.64 -9.22 10.98
N LYS A 106 20.77 -10.19 11.90
CA LYS A 106 19.69 -11.12 12.24
C LYS A 106 18.72 -10.55 13.27
N ASN A 107 19.25 -9.80 14.24
CA ASN A 107 18.50 -9.12 15.28
C ASN A 107 19.07 -7.71 15.45
N GLU A 108 18.25 -6.71 15.20
CA GLU A 108 18.64 -5.30 15.32
C GLU A 108 18.78 -4.87 16.79
N GLY A 109 17.96 -5.40 17.70
CA GLY A 109 18.00 -5.07 19.13
C GLY A 109 19.31 -5.52 19.77
N ASP A 110 19.67 -6.79 19.59
CA ASP A 110 20.92 -7.34 20.13
C ASP A 110 22.14 -6.61 19.55
N LEU A 111 22.10 -6.26 18.26
CA LEU A 111 23.18 -5.50 17.62
C LEU A 111 23.29 -4.10 18.23
N LEU A 112 22.17 -3.43 18.50
CA LEU A 112 22.17 -2.11 19.14
C LEU A 112 22.73 -2.17 20.56
N ASP A 113 22.40 -3.19 21.33
CA ASP A 113 22.91 -3.34 22.70
C ASP A 113 24.41 -3.65 22.72
N VAL A 114 24.89 -4.46 21.77
CA VAL A 114 26.33 -4.70 21.57
C VAL A 114 27.05 -3.43 21.12
N LEU A 115 26.47 -2.66 20.20
CA LEU A 115 27.06 -1.40 19.73
C LEU A 115 27.12 -0.35 20.85
N LYS A 116 26.08 -0.24 21.68
CA LYS A 116 26.06 0.67 22.84
C LYS A 116 27.10 0.29 23.90
N SER A 117 27.33 -1.00 24.11
CA SER A 117 28.22 -1.50 25.17
C SER A 117 29.69 -1.58 24.74
N THR A 118 29.97 -1.76 23.46
CA THR A 118 31.35 -2.00 22.96
C THR A 118 32.03 -0.74 22.44
N ASP A 119 31.30 0.12 21.72
CA ASP A 119 31.90 1.30 21.06
C ASP A 119 30.84 2.39 20.82
N GLU A 120 30.84 3.39 21.70
CA GLU A 120 29.89 4.50 21.65
C GLU A 120 30.07 5.40 20.40
N GLU A 121 31.27 5.46 19.82
CA GLU A 121 31.50 6.18 18.56
C GLU A 121 30.93 5.41 17.38
N ALA A 122 31.08 4.08 17.35
CA ALA A 122 30.45 3.23 16.34
C ALA A 122 28.92 3.31 16.41
N HIS A 123 28.35 3.32 17.62
CA HIS A 123 26.93 3.53 17.83
C HIS A 123 26.47 4.88 17.25
N LYS A 124 27.19 5.98 17.52
CA LYS A 124 26.88 7.31 16.96
C LYS A 124 27.01 7.40 15.44
N ARG A 125 27.91 6.61 14.83
CA ARG A 125 28.10 6.56 13.37
C ARG A 125 27.03 5.75 12.65
N VAL A 126 26.50 4.70 13.28
CA VAL A 126 25.56 3.76 12.65
C VAL A 126 24.11 4.12 12.96
N VAL A 127 23.82 4.67 14.14
CA VAL A 127 22.45 4.97 14.59
C VAL A 127 22.12 6.44 14.36
N SER A 128 21.31 6.71 13.35
CA SER A 128 20.67 8.01 13.12
C SER A 128 19.39 8.08 13.95
N SER A 129 19.39 8.78 15.08
CA SER A 129 18.15 9.12 15.77
C SER A 129 17.44 10.25 15.04
N LYS A 130 16.30 9.95 14.40
CA LYS A 130 15.36 10.99 13.98
C LYS A 130 14.54 11.42 15.20
N PRO A 131 14.38 12.72 15.48
CA PRO A 131 13.43 13.16 16.49
C PRO A 131 12.02 12.76 16.03
N VAL A 132 11.32 11.97 16.85
CA VAL A 132 9.91 11.64 16.65
C VAL A 132 9.11 12.58 17.54
N ILE A 133 8.31 13.45 16.93
CA ILE A 133 7.37 14.30 17.65
C ILE A 133 6.13 13.46 17.94
N ASP A 134 5.79 13.32 19.22
CA ASP A 134 4.49 12.77 19.61
C ASP A 134 3.41 13.82 19.36
N LYS A 135 2.60 13.58 18.33
CA LYS A 135 1.53 14.50 17.92
C LYS A 135 0.47 14.68 19.00
N LYS A 136 0.14 13.64 19.76
CA LYS A 136 -0.90 13.76 20.80
C LYS A 136 -0.46 14.67 21.93
N ALA A 137 0.76 14.45 22.41
CA ALA A 137 1.36 15.29 23.44
C ALA A 137 1.61 16.71 22.92
N LEU A 138 1.94 16.86 21.62
CA LEU A 138 2.10 18.16 20.99
C LEU A 138 0.77 18.93 20.93
N ASP A 139 -0.33 18.30 20.53
CA ASP A 139 -1.65 18.94 20.46
C ASP A 139 -2.07 19.48 21.84
N ASP A 140 -1.90 18.69 22.90
CA ASP A 140 -2.16 19.13 24.29
C ASP A 140 -1.30 20.34 24.71
N ILE A 141 -0.05 20.40 24.25
CA ILE A 141 0.87 21.53 24.54
C ILE A 141 0.44 22.77 23.76
N LEU A 142 0.09 22.61 22.48
CA LEU A 142 -0.34 23.70 21.60
C LEU A 142 -1.67 24.30 22.08
N ASP A 143 -2.63 23.47 22.52
CA ASP A 143 -3.91 23.92 23.11
C ASP A 143 -3.69 24.75 24.38
N ASN A 144 -2.64 24.42 25.16
CA ASN A 144 -2.31 25.18 26.36
C ASN A 144 -1.54 26.47 26.02
N TRP A 145 -0.72 26.47 24.98
CA TRP A 145 -0.03 27.67 24.49
C TRP A 145 -0.98 28.64 23.80
N GLU A 146 -2.04 28.16 23.17
CA GLU A 146 -3.12 28.99 22.63
C GLU A 146 -3.80 29.82 23.73
N LYS A 147 -4.03 29.22 24.91
CA LYS A 147 -4.64 29.90 26.06
C LYS A 147 -3.76 31.01 26.66
N VAL A 148 -2.44 30.95 26.43
CA VAL A 148 -1.45 31.89 26.99
C VAL A 148 -0.83 32.78 25.88
N ASP A 149 -1.34 32.70 24.65
CA ASP A 149 -0.87 33.47 23.48
C ASP A 149 0.63 33.28 23.18
N MET A 150 1.12 32.03 23.27
CA MET A 150 2.52 31.66 23.01
C MET A 150 2.68 30.71 21.82
N ILE A 151 1.73 30.71 20.86
CA ILE A 151 1.80 29.84 19.69
C ILE A 151 2.95 30.29 18.75
N PRO A 152 3.88 29.40 18.36
CA PRO A 152 4.91 29.72 17.39
C PRO A 152 4.34 29.96 15.98
N ASP A 153 4.96 30.89 15.22
CA ASP A 153 4.57 31.22 13.83
C ASP A 153 4.58 30.02 12.85
N CYS A 154 5.24 28.91 13.22
CA CYS A 154 5.30 27.69 12.43
C CYS A 154 4.12 26.74 12.64
N VAL A 155 3.16 27.08 13.50
CA VAL A 155 1.99 26.27 13.82
C VAL A 155 0.72 27.01 13.45
N LYS A 156 -0.17 26.35 12.71
CA LYS A 156 -1.49 26.87 12.35
C LYS A 156 -2.56 25.97 12.96
N HIS A 157 -3.44 26.56 13.76
CA HIS A 157 -4.62 25.88 14.25
C HIS A 157 -5.67 25.78 13.12
N GLU A 158 -5.92 24.57 12.64
CA GLU A 158 -7.07 24.30 11.77
C GLU A 158 -8.29 24.05 12.66
N GLY A 159 -9.31 24.89 12.54
CA GLY A 159 -10.52 24.78 13.35
C GLY A 159 -11.22 23.43 13.18
N ALA A 160 -12.05 23.07 14.16
CA ALA A 160 -12.71 21.76 14.21
C ALA A 160 -13.42 21.41 12.88
N THR A 161 -12.88 20.42 12.16
CA THR A 161 -13.51 19.86 10.97
C THR A 161 -14.57 18.85 11.37
N LYS A 162 -15.78 19.03 10.84
CA LYS A 162 -16.87 18.05 11.01
C LYS A 162 -16.61 16.86 10.08
N HIS A 163 -16.57 15.66 10.64
CA HIS A 163 -16.46 14.41 9.89
C HIS A 163 -17.76 13.63 9.97
N ILE A 164 -18.20 13.09 8.83
CA ILE A 164 -19.37 12.20 8.77
C ILE A 164 -18.86 10.76 8.87
N LYS A 165 -19.45 9.97 9.77
CA LYS A 165 -19.16 8.55 9.90
C LYS A 165 -20.36 7.75 9.39
N PHE A 166 -20.17 7.03 8.30
CA PHE A 166 -21.18 6.13 7.76
C PHE A 166 -21.09 4.77 8.45
N ARG A 167 -22.24 4.17 8.76
CA ARG A 167 -22.38 2.77 9.14
C ARG A 167 -23.51 2.20 8.31
N PHE A 168 -23.16 1.28 7.40
CA PHE A 168 -24.12 0.56 6.58
C PHE A 168 -24.45 -0.77 7.24
N GLU A 169 -25.72 -1.16 7.24
CA GLU A 169 -26.14 -2.50 7.65
C GLU A 169 -25.67 -3.50 6.59
N LYS A 170 -25.06 -4.61 7.00
CA LYS A 170 -24.67 -5.66 6.05
C LYS A 170 -25.94 -6.26 5.46
N SER A 171 -26.13 -6.13 4.15
CA SER A 171 -27.06 -6.97 3.41
C SER A 171 -26.67 -8.43 3.64
N ALA A 172 -27.63 -9.27 4.06
CA ALA A 172 -27.40 -10.69 4.27
C ALA A 172 -26.73 -11.30 3.02
N ASP A 173 -25.56 -11.93 3.21
CA ASP A 173 -24.84 -12.63 2.16
C ASP A 173 -25.78 -13.65 1.51
N VAL A 174 -26.11 -13.45 0.24
CA VAL A 174 -26.68 -14.52 -0.59
C VAL A 174 -25.50 -15.39 -0.99
N ASP A 175 -25.35 -16.54 -0.33
CA ASP A 175 -24.42 -17.60 -0.69
C ASP A 175 -24.58 -17.99 -2.18
N SER A 176 -23.83 -17.34 -3.07
CA SER A 176 -23.58 -17.84 -4.41
C SER A 176 -22.29 -18.64 -4.38
N ASP A 177 -22.41 -19.96 -4.26
CA ASP A 177 -21.68 -20.97 -5.04
C ASP A 177 -21.78 -22.33 -4.34
N LYS A 178 -22.91 -23.01 -4.56
CA LYS A 178 -22.99 -24.47 -4.50
C LYS A 178 -22.80 -25.01 -5.91
N ASP A 179 -21.70 -25.75 -6.07
CA ASP A 179 -21.57 -26.96 -6.89
C ASP A 179 -22.25 -26.97 -8.27
N ASP A 180 -21.49 -26.62 -9.31
CA ASP A 180 -21.72 -27.15 -10.66
C ASP A 180 -20.54 -28.10 -10.99
N ASP A 181 -20.58 -29.25 -10.33
CA ASP A 181 -19.69 -30.41 -10.56
C ASP A 181 -20.03 -31.03 -11.93
N ARG A 182 -19.47 -30.45 -13.00
CA ARG A 182 -19.52 -31.02 -14.35
C ARG A 182 -18.20 -31.72 -14.65
N SER A 183 -18.07 -32.91 -14.09
CA SER A 183 -17.20 -33.97 -14.62
C SER A 183 -17.57 -34.25 -16.08
N PHE A 184 -16.64 -33.96 -16.99
CA PHE A 184 -16.70 -34.46 -18.37
C PHE A 184 -15.92 -35.78 -18.42
N PRO A 185 -16.50 -36.88 -18.90
CA PRO A 185 -15.76 -38.10 -19.13
C PRO A 185 -14.78 -37.89 -20.28
N VAL A 186 -13.49 -38.12 -20.03
CA VAL A 186 -12.47 -38.25 -21.07
C VAL A 186 -12.42 -39.73 -21.44
N GLU A 187 -12.94 -40.09 -22.61
CA GLU A 187 -12.56 -41.32 -23.29
C GLU A 187 -11.36 -41.02 -24.18
N LEU A 188 -10.22 -41.66 -23.88
CA LEU A 188 -9.16 -42.02 -24.85
C LEU A 188 -8.47 -43.30 -24.36
#